data_AF-A0A2N2KC00-F1
#
_entry.id   AF-A0A2N2KC00-F1
#
_cell.length_a   1.000
_cell.length_b   1.000
_cell.length_c   1.000
_cell.angle_alpha   90.00
_cell.angle_beta   90.00
_cell.angle_gamma   90.00
#
_symmetry.space_group_name_H-M   'P 1'
#
loop_
_entity.id
_entity.type
_entity.pdbx_description
1 polymer ?
#
loop_
_entity_poly.entity_id
_entity_poly.type
_entity_poly.pdbx_seq_one_letter_code
_entity_poly.pdbx_strand_id
1 'polypeptide(L)'
;MIERAVIIGEPEIRFSSLDQKKTGPLEVSREMKLKDIEKAKILEALEQAGGKIGGRNGAAEQLGLKRTTLIQRMKKLKINIA
;
A
#
# COMPACT_ATOMS: atom_id res chain seq x y z
N MET A 1 -32.39 32.08 -14.07
CA MET A 1 -31.40 33.13 -13.73
C MET A 1 -30.09 32.41 -13.46
N ILE A 2 -28.99 32.78 -14.10
CA ILE A 2 -27.69 32.09 -13.93
C ILE A 2 -26.69 33.10 -13.40
N GLU A 3 -26.12 32.82 -12.24
CA GLU A 3 -25.04 33.61 -11.64
C GLU A 3 -23.69 32.97 -12.01
N ARG A 4 -22.73 33.78 -12.46
CA ARG A 4 -21.39 33.33 -12.86
C ARG A 4 -20.33 34.09 -12.07
N ALA A 5 -19.46 33.36 -11.37
CA ALA A 5 -18.29 33.93 -10.72
C ALA A 5 -17.06 33.81 -11.64
N VAL A 6 -16.25 34.87 -11.67
CA VAL A 6 -14.98 34.93 -12.41
C VAL A 6 -13.84 34.92 -11.38
N ILE A 7 -12.93 33.98 -11.50
CA ILE A 7 -11.68 33.97 -10.73
C ILE A 7 -10.64 34.72 -11.57
N ILE A 8 -10.22 35.90 -11.10
CA ILE A 8 -9.12 36.65 -11.72
C ILE A 8 -7.82 36.12 -11.11
N GLY A 9 -7.12 35.27 -11.86
CA GLY A 9 -5.78 34.80 -11.53
C GLY A 9 -4.85 35.06 -12.73
N GLU A 10 -3.55 35.19 -12.46
CA GLU A 10 -2.54 35.30 -13.52
C GLU A 10 -2.60 34.09 -14.47
N PRO A 11 -2.29 34.24 -15.77
CA PRO A 11 -2.45 33.19 -16.79
C PRO A 11 -1.55 31.96 -16.61
N GLU A 12 -0.80 31.87 -15.52
CA GLU A 12 0.09 30.75 -15.24
C GLU A 12 -0.66 29.69 -14.42
N ILE A 13 -1.30 28.75 -15.13
CA ILE A 13 -1.66 27.45 -14.55
C ILE A 13 -0.35 26.71 -14.28
N ARG A 14 0.26 26.96 -13.13
CA ARG A 14 1.34 26.10 -12.62
C ARG A 14 0.72 24.78 -12.23
N PHE A 15 0.85 23.79 -13.11
CA PHE A 15 0.92 22.41 -12.65
C PHE A 15 2.18 22.35 -11.81
N SER A 16 2.04 22.51 -10.49
CA SER A 16 3.12 22.21 -9.53
C SER A 16 3.62 20.85 -9.93
N SER A 17 4.82 20.84 -10.50
CA SER A 17 5.25 19.81 -11.40
C SER A 17 4.95 18.44 -10.80
N LEU A 18 4.44 17.52 -11.60
CA LEU A 18 4.62 16.08 -11.38
C LEU A 18 6.11 15.67 -11.43
N ASP A 19 7.00 16.63 -11.21
CA ASP A 19 8.44 16.58 -11.24
C ASP A 19 8.92 17.04 -9.86
N GLN A 20 8.80 16.12 -8.92
CA GLN A 20 9.88 15.77 -8.02
C GLN A 20 9.45 14.50 -7.30
N LYS A 21 9.70 13.39 -7.98
CA LYS A 21 10.09 12.14 -7.32
C LYS A 21 11.43 12.36 -6.60
N LYS A 22 11.51 13.36 -5.71
CA LYS A 22 12.49 13.40 -4.65
C LYS A 22 11.93 12.43 -3.62
N THR A 23 12.39 11.19 -3.70
CA THR A 23 12.31 10.27 -2.58
C THR A 23 13.18 10.87 -1.46
N GLY A 24 12.66 11.87 -0.77
CA GLY A 24 13.30 12.44 0.41
C GLY A 24 13.35 11.38 1.51
N PRO A 25 14.19 11.55 2.54
CA PRO A 25 14.25 10.64 3.68
C PRO A 25 12.87 10.32 4.29
N LEU A 26 11.94 11.29 4.23
CA LEU A 26 10.57 11.18 4.72
C LEU A 26 9.69 10.20 3.91
N GLU A 27 9.84 10.16 2.58
CA GLU A 27 9.11 9.22 1.71
C GLU A 27 9.66 7.80 1.87
N VAL A 28 10.98 7.63 1.91
CA VAL A 28 11.61 6.33 2.22
C VAL A 28 11.16 5.82 3.59
N SER A 29 11.09 6.70 4.59
CA SER A 29 10.63 6.36 5.93
C SER A 29 9.15 5.97 5.97
N ARG A 30 8.30 6.62 5.16
CA ARG A 30 6.88 6.23 5.00
C ARG A 30 6.74 4.89 4.30
N GLU A 31 7.48 4.66 3.23
CA GLU A 31 7.49 3.38 2.51
C GLU A 31 7.98 2.24 3.41
N MET A 32 8.99 2.48 4.25
CA MET A 32 9.43 1.53 5.27
C MET A 32 8.29 1.24 6.26
N LYS A 33 7.70 2.28 6.88
CA LYS A 33 6.59 2.11 7.83
C LYS A 33 5.42 1.32 7.23
N LEU A 34 5.05 1.59 5.98
CA LEU A 34 3.96 0.86 5.32
C LEU A 34 4.32 -0.62 5.11
N LYS A 35 5.57 -0.92 4.74
CA LYS A 35 6.06 -2.32 4.61
C LYS A 35 6.07 -3.03 5.96
N ASP A 36 6.46 -2.34 7.04
CA ASP A 36 6.49 -2.90 8.39
C ASP A 36 5.07 -3.22 8.88
N ILE A 37 4.12 -2.32 8.69
CA ILE A 37 2.70 -2.54 9.02
C ILE A 37 2.12 -3.69 8.17
N GLU A 38 2.42 -3.72 6.87
CA GLU A 38 1.97 -4.81 5.99
C GLU A 38 2.55 -6.16 6.44
N LYS A 39 3.84 -6.20 6.79
CA LYS A 39 4.50 -7.40 7.31
C LYS A 39 3.85 -7.88 8.61
N ALA A 40 3.58 -6.98 9.56
CA ALA A 40 2.91 -7.32 10.81
C ALA A 40 1.53 -7.95 10.58
N LYS A 41 0.72 -7.38 9.69
CA LYS A 41 -0.60 -7.92 9.34
C LYS A 41 -0.52 -9.30 8.69
N ILE A 42 0.46 -9.53 7.83
CA ILE A 42 0.65 -10.83 7.19
C ILE A 42 1.06 -11.88 8.23
N LEU A 43 1.94 -11.53 9.16
CA LEU A 43 2.35 -12.43 10.25
C LEU A 43 1.17 -12.78 11.17
N GLU A 44 0.37 -11.79 11.57
CA GLU A 44 -0.83 -12.02 12.37
C GLU A 44 -1.82 -12.96 11.68
N ALA A 45 -2.09 -12.74 10.40
CA ALA A 45 -2.99 -13.61 9.62
C ALA A 45 -2.43 -15.04 9.47
N LEU A 46 -1.10 -15.19 9.37
CA LEU A 46 -0.46 -16.50 9.32
C LEU A 46 -0.56 -17.22 10.67
N GLU A 47 -0.41 -16.50 11.78
CA GLU A 47 -0.56 -17.05 13.13
C GLU A 47 -2.01 -17.50 13.37
N GLN A 48 -2.99 -16.66 13.05
CA GLN A 48 -4.42 -16.99 13.15
C GLN A 48 -4.81 -18.17 12.25
N ALA A 49 -4.20 -18.29 11.08
CA ALA A 49 -4.41 -19.41 10.15
C ALA A 49 -3.59 -20.67 10.50
N GLY A 50 -2.78 -20.65 11.58
CA GLY A 50 -1.92 -21.77 11.99
C GLY A 50 -0.87 -22.13 10.94
N GLY A 51 -0.32 -21.14 10.23
CA GLY A 51 0.69 -21.30 9.18
C GLY A 51 0.12 -21.62 7.79
N LYS A 52 -1.21 -21.73 7.63
CA LYS A 52 -1.81 -21.99 6.31
C LYS A 52 -1.87 -20.74 5.45
N ILE A 53 -1.14 -20.76 4.33
CA ILE A 53 -1.11 -19.64 3.37
C ILE A 53 -2.41 -19.55 2.55
N GLY A 54 -3.07 -20.68 2.25
CA GLY A 54 -4.30 -20.69 1.45
C GLY A 54 -5.23 -21.85 1.77
N GLY A 55 -6.42 -21.82 1.18
CA GLY A 55 -7.53 -22.71 1.52
C GLY A 55 -8.51 -22.05 2.51
N ARG A 56 -9.56 -22.78 2.88
CA ARG A 56 -10.57 -22.32 3.84
C ARG A 56 -9.92 -22.03 5.19
N ASN A 57 -10.13 -20.83 5.72
CA ASN A 57 -9.45 -20.26 6.89
C ASN A 57 -7.94 -20.06 6.74
N GLY A 58 -7.41 -19.97 5.51
CA GLY A 58 -6.01 -19.62 5.28
C GLY A 58 -5.76 -18.10 5.43
N ALA A 59 -4.51 -17.71 5.65
CA ALA A 59 -4.10 -16.32 5.81
C ALA A 59 -4.51 -15.45 4.60
N ALA A 60 -4.47 -16.00 3.38
CA ALA A 60 -4.94 -15.30 2.19
C ALA A 60 -6.45 -15.01 2.23
N GLU A 61 -7.25 -15.96 2.72
CA GLU A 61 -8.71 -15.79 2.85
C GLU A 61 -9.06 -14.77 3.94
N GLN A 62 -8.37 -14.82 5.08
CA GLN A 62 -8.55 -13.83 6.15
C GLN A 62 -8.16 -12.41 5.73
N LEU A 63 -7.13 -12.28 4.89
CA LEU A 63 -6.73 -10.99 4.32
C LEU A 63 -7.58 -10.57 3.10
N GLY A 64 -8.50 -11.42 2.62
CA GLY A 64 -9.29 -11.16 1.41
C GLY A 64 -8.46 -11.12 0.12
N LEU A 65 -7.29 -11.76 0.12
CA LEU A 65 -6.35 -11.79 -0.99
C LEU A 65 -6.38 -13.14 -1.71
N LYS A 66 -6.04 -13.14 -2.99
CA LYS A 66 -5.72 -14.41 -3.68
C LYS A 66 -4.47 -15.02 -3.06
N ARG A 67 -4.43 -16.35 -2.92
CA ARG A 67 -3.25 -17.09 -2.45
C ARG A 67 -1.97 -16.68 -3.16
N THR A 68 -2.00 -16.56 -4.48
CA THR A 68 -0.84 -16.16 -5.30
C THR A 68 -0.38 -14.73 -4.99
N THR A 69 -1.31 -13.81 -4.72
CA THR A 69 -0.99 -12.43 -4.32
C THR A 69 -0.31 -12.40 -2.96
N LEU A 70 -0.81 -13.17 -1.98
CA LEU A 70 -0.18 -13.25 -0.67
C LEU A 70 1.24 -13.80 -0.78
N ILE A 71 1.46 -14.88 -1.53
CA ILE A 71 2.80 -15.45 -1.79
C ILE A 71 3.74 -14.40 -2.40
N GLN A 72 3.26 -13.63 -3.36
CA GLN A 72 4.06 -12.61 -4.03
C GLN A 72 4.42 -11.44 -3.10
N ARG A 73 3.49 -11.02 -2.22
CA ARG A 73 3.77 -10.03 -1.15
C ARG A 73 4.74 -10.56 -0.12
N MET A 74 4.57 -11.81 0.34
CA MET A 74 5.51 -12.47 1.26
C MET A 74 6.92 -12.51 0.69
N LYS A 75 7.08 -12.86 -0.60
CA LYS A 75 8.37 -12.83 -1.29
C LYS A 75 8.98 -11.42 -1.33
N LYS A 76 8.16 -10.40 -1.62
CA LYS A 76 8.60 -9.00 -1.64
C LYS A 76 9.06 -8.49 -0.27
N LEU A 77 8.39 -8.93 0.79
CA LEU A 77 8.67 -8.56 2.18
C LEU A 77 9.67 -9.51 2.88
N LYS A 78 10.21 -10.49 2.14
CA LYS A 78 11.12 -11.54 2.65
C LYS A 78 10.56 -12.27 3.88
N ILE A 79 9.25 -12.54 3.88
CA ILE A 79 8.60 -13.37 4.89
C ILE A 79 8.74 -14.82 4.43
N ASN A 80 9.45 -15.63 5.19
CA ASN A 80 9.59 -17.07 4.93
C ASN A 80 8.78 -17.84 5.99
N ILE A 81 7.99 -18.81 5.54
CA ILE A 81 7.37 -19.79 6.43
C ILE A 81 8.34 -20.97 6.49
N ALA A 82 8.72 -21.39 7.70
CA ALA A 82 9.52 -22.59 7.91
C ALA A 82 8.60 -23.82 8.01
#